data_AF-A0A1E8PQR2-F1
#
_entry.id   AF-A0A1E8PQR2-F1
#
_cell.length_a   1.000
_cell.length_b   1.000
_cell.length_c   1.000
_cell.angle_alpha   90.00
_cell.angle_beta   90.00
_cell.angle_gamma   90.00
#
_symmetry.space_group_name_H-M   'P 1'
#
loop_
_entity.id
_entity.type
_entity.pdbx_description
1 polymer ?
#
loop_
_entity_poly.entity_id
_entity_poly.type
_entity_poly.pdbx_seq_one_letter_code
_entity_poly.pdbx_strand_id
1 'polypeptide(L)'
;MRLPSSAALAVRTLLLLALGGCATLTGNTEQMVLVQTVLDNRELNGAGCILSNDVGKWFVTTPGRITIRKSQEPLTVDCRKHGSPAIATDDHIDPKLNGSVWGNIILTLGVGYFVDRNTGAGFDYPSILTIVMQDPARLAPPPAAISASLPAPAVPEAVVQPKVAPSPLPNSVVY
;
A
#
# COMPACT_ATOMS: atom_id res chain seq x y z
N MET A 1 60.85 31.12 -8.11
CA MET A 1 59.85 32.19 -7.92
C MET A 1 59.34 32.12 -6.48
N ARG A 2 59.62 33.12 -5.63
CA ARG A 2 59.12 33.16 -4.25
C ARG A 2 57.70 33.71 -4.27
N LEU A 3 56.72 32.95 -3.76
CA LEU A 3 55.35 33.48 -3.62
C LEU A 3 55.36 34.66 -2.65
N PRO A 4 54.63 35.76 -2.94
CA PRO A 4 54.54 36.90 -2.04
C PRO A 4 53.84 36.50 -0.73
N SER A 5 54.34 37.00 0.40
CA SER A 5 53.85 36.66 1.76
C SER A 5 52.33 36.87 1.92
N SER A 6 51.76 37.84 1.20
CA SER A 6 50.32 38.11 1.13
C SER A 6 49.51 37.00 0.44
N ALA A 7 50.06 36.34 -0.58
CA ALA A 7 49.41 35.19 -1.22
C ALA A 7 49.41 33.95 -0.31
N ALA A 8 50.47 33.76 0.48
CA ALA A 8 50.53 32.67 1.47
C ALA A 8 49.50 32.86 2.61
N LEU A 9 49.26 34.10 3.03
CA LEU A 9 48.22 34.45 4.01
C LEU A 9 46.81 34.20 3.45
N ALA A 10 46.52 34.62 2.22
CA ALA A 10 45.22 34.41 1.60
C ALA A 10 44.88 32.92 1.42
N VAL A 11 45.87 32.09 1.01
CA VAL A 11 45.70 30.64 0.88
C VAL A 11 45.46 29.97 2.22
N ARG A 12 46.13 30.41 3.30
CA ARG A 12 45.90 29.89 4.66
C ARG A 12 44.50 30.21 5.19
N THR A 13 44.02 31.43 4.96
CA THR A 13 42.66 31.82 5.37
C THR A 13 41.60 31.04 4.59
N LEU A 14 41.78 30.85 3.28
CA LEU A 14 40.87 30.03 2.46
C LEU A 14 40.83 28.56 2.91
N LEU A 15 41.99 28.00 3.30
CA LEU A 15 42.07 26.64 3.83
C LEU A 15 41.36 26.52 5.19
N LEU A 16 41.49 27.50 6.09
CA LEU A 16 40.80 27.51 7.39
C LEU A 16 39.27 27.61 7.26
N LEU A 17 38.75 28.32 6.25
CA LEU A 17 37.31 28.33 5.96
C LEU A 17 36.82 26.99 5.39
N ALA A 18 37.68 26.21 4.73
CA ALA A 18 37.31 24.91 4.17
C ALA A 18 37.21 23.78 5.22
N LEU A 19 37.83 23.94 6.40
CA LEU A 19 37.73 22.97 7.50
C LEU A 19 36.58 23.28 8.49
N GLY A 20 35.90 24.43 8.35
CA GLY A 20 34.91 24.94 9.32
C GLY A 20 33.48 24.40 9.19
N GLY A 21 33.23 23.40 8.35
CA GLY A 21 31.89 22.83 8.16
C GLY A 21 31.80 21.38 8.60
N CYS A 22 31.24 21.10 9.78
CA CYS A 22 30.65 19.79 10.08
C CYS A 22 29.34 19.58 9.29
N ALA A 23 29.35 19.88 8.00
CA ALA A 23 28.25 19.59 7.12
C ALA A 23 28.34 18.10 6.79
N THR A 24 27.55 17.29 7.47
CA THR A 24 27.31 15.90 7.08
C THR A 24 26.73 15.90 5.66
N LEU A 25 27.60 15.76 4.66
CA LEU A 25 27.25 15.71 3.23
C LEU A 25 26.40 14.48 2.90
N THR A 26 26.37 13.48 3.79
CA THR A 26 25.52 12.30 3.65
C THR A 26 24.14 12.60 4.21
N GLY A 27 23.10 12.60 3.37
CA GLY A 27 21.73 12.75 3.85
C GLY A 27 21.37 11.65 4.88
N ASN A 28 20.44 11.94 5.78
CA ASN A 28 19.97 10.95 6.74
C ASN A 28 19.33 9.77 5.97
N THR A 29 19.62 8.52 6.34
CA THR A 29 19.02 7.32 5.72
C THR A 29 17.88 6.74 6.56
N GLU A 30 17.68 7.27 7.77
CA GLU A 30 16.60 6.89 8.67
C GLU A 30 15.54 7.97 8.74
N GLN A 31 14.30 7.56 8.96
CA GLN A 31 13.18 8.45 9.15
C GLN A 31 12.26 7.88 10.22
N MET A 32 11.81 8.73 11.14
CA MET A 32 10.73 8.39 12.07
C MET A 32 9.38 8.67 11.41
N VAL A 33 8.51 7.67 11.37
CA VAL A 33 7.13 7.78 10.85
C VAL A 33 6.13 7.49 11.95
N LEU A 34 4.99 8.19 11.93
CA LEU A 34 3.82 7.86 12.72
C LEU A 34 2.91 6.96 11.90
N VAL A 35 2.54 5.80 12.44
CA VAL A 35 1.63 4.86 11.80
C VAL A 35 0.31 4.87 12.54
N GLN A 36 -0.76 5.18 11.82
CA GLN A 36 -2.12 5.22 12.35
C GLN A 36 -3.08 4.52 11.39
N THR A 37 -4.06 3.81 11.94
CA THR A 37 -5.06 3.09 11.17
C THR A 37 -6.43 3.72 11.37
N VAL A 38 -7.23 3.78 10.32
CA VAL A 38 -8.59 4.34 10.36
C VAL A 38 -9.59 3.35 9.76
N LEU A 39 -10.73 3.17 10.41
CA LEU A 39 -11.85 2.34 9.94
C LEU A 39 -13.14 3.15 10.09
N ASP A 40 -13.94 3.26 9.03
CA ASP A 40 -15.19 4.05 9.02
C ASP A 40 -15.00 5.49 9.56
N ASN A 41 -13.96 6.17 9.10
CA ASN A 41 -13.57 7.52 9.52
C ASN A 41 -13.26 7.67 11.03
N ARG A 42 -13.02 6.57 11.75
CA ARG A 42 -12.57 6.57 13.14
C ARG A 42 -11.21 5.92 13.28
N GLU A 43 -10.44 6.39 14.24
CA GLU A 43 -9.15 5.78 14.57
C GLU A 43 -9.33 4.35 15.08
N LEU A 44 -8.58 3.44 14.50
CA LEU A 44 -8.55 2.04 14.88
C LEU A 44 -7.26 1.77 15.65
N ASN A 45 -7.36 1.64 16.97
CA ASN A 45 -6.22 1.31 17.82
C ASN A 45 -5.96 -0.21 17.84
N GLY A 46 -4.70 -0.58 18.08
CA GLY A 46 -4.25 -1.95 18.33
C GLY A 46 -4.13 -2.82 17.08
N ALA A 47 -3.98 -2.25 15.88
CA ALA A 47 -3.66 -3.04 14.69
C ALA A 47 -2.14 -3.29 14.63
N GLY A 48 -1.75 -4.53 14.38
CA GLY A 48 -0.36 -4.88 14.11
C GLY A 48 -0.06 -4.64 12.64
N CYS A 49 0.97 -3.84 12.36
CA CYS A 49 1.38 -3.46 11.02
C CYS A 49 2.80 -3.91 10.73
N ILE A 50 3.01 -4.45 9.55
CA ILE A 50 4.30 -4.80 8.97
C ILE A 50 4.58 -3.80 7.86
N LEU A 51 5.64 -3.01 8.03
CA LEU A 51 6.13 -2.08 7.01
C LEU A 51 7.38 -2.70 6.38
N SER A 52 7.52 -2.62 5.06
CA SER A 52 8.67 -3.19 4.37
C SER A 52 9.01 -2.47 3.08
N ASN A 53 10.31 -2.41 2.78
CA ASN A 53 10.82 -2.03 1.47
C ASN A 53 11.96 -2.98 1.09
N ASP A 54 12.73 -2.64 0.06
CA ASP A 54 13.91 -3.38 -0.40
C ASP A 54 15.05 -3.42 0.64
N VAL A 55 15.07 -2.51 1.61
CA VAL A 55 16.14 -2.41 2.63
C VAL A 55 15.81 -3.18 3.90
N GLY A 56 14.53 -3.31 4.27
CA GLY A 56 14.17 -3.96 5.53
C GLY A 56 12.69 -4.14 5.79
N LYS A 57 12.41 -4.69 6.97
CA LYS A 57 11.06 -4.89 7.51
C LYS A 57 10.98 -4.39 8.95
N TRP A 58 9.86 -3.78 9.28
CA TRP A 58 9.59 -3.15 10.57
C TRP A 58 8.20 -3.53 11.06
N PHE A 59 8.05 -3.64 12.37
CA PHE A 59 6.81 -4.07 13.01
C PHE A 59 6.38 -3.01 14.02
N VAL A 60 5.11 -2.61 13.95
CA VAL A 60 4.56 -1.58 14.84
C VAL A 60 3.11 -1.89 15.16
N THR A 61 2.69 -1.55 16.38
CA THR A 61 1.28 -1.57 16.76
C THR A 61 0.73 -0.15 16.70
N THR A 62 -0.39 0.06 16.02
CA THR A 62 -0.99 1.38 15.83
C THR A 62 -1.83 1.82 17.02
N PRO A 63 -1.90 3.14 17.29
CA PRO A 63 -1.05 4.20 16.76
C PRO A 63 0.36 4.09 17.36
N GLY A 64 1.39 4.26 16.53
CA GLY A 64 2.78 4.06 16.98
C GLY A 64 3.80 4.77 16.11
N ARG A 65 4.91 5.18 16.71
CA ARG A 65 6.07 5.74 16.00
C ARG A 65 7.14 4.69 15.83
N ILE A 66 7.72 4.63 14.63
CA ILE A 66 8.80 3.70 14.32
C ILE A 66 9.82 4.38 13.42
N THR A 67 11.09 4.08 13.64
CA THR A 67 12.19 4.50 12.76
C THR A 67 12.40 3.46 11.68
N ILE A 68 12.26 3.87 10.43
CA ILE A 68 12.44 3.03 9.25
C ILE A 68 13.64 3.50 8.43
N ARG A 69 14.16 2.61 7.57
CA ARG A 69 15.17 2.98 6.58
C ARG A 69 14.48 3.48 5.32
N LYS A 70 14.94 4.62 4.83
CA LYS A 70 14.45 5.22 3.59
C LYS A 70 14.92 4.44 2.37
N SER A 71 14.15 4.51 1.30
CA SER A 71 14.49 3.93 0.00
C SER A 71 13.82 4.70 -1.13
N GLN A 72 14.35 4.50 -2.34
CA GLN A 72 13.71 4.89 -3.60
C GLN A 72 12.52 4.01 -3.96
N GLU A 73 12.42 2.82 -3.37
CA GLU A 73 11.33 1.87 -3.60
C GLU A 73 10.10 2.15 -2.71
N PRO A 74 8.89 1.79 -3.16
CA PRO A 74 7.67 1.92 -2.37
C PRO A 74 7.73 1.22 -1.01
N LEU A 75 7.20 1.87 0.03
CA LEU A 75 7.01 1.24 1.34
C LEU A 75 5.72 0.42 1.30
N THR A 76 5.87 -0.89 1.41
CA THR A 76 4.75 -1.83 1.51
C THR A 76 4.23 -1.90 2.94
N VAL A 77 2.92 -1.91 3.14
CA VAL A 77 2.27 -1.87 4.46
C VAL A 77 1.16 -2.92 4.56
N ASP A 78 1.31 -3.87 5.48
CA ASP A 78 0.29 -4.88 5.80
C ASP A 78 -0.17 -4.70 7.25
N CYS A 79 -1.41 -4.27 7.46
CA CYS A 79 -2.00 -4.11 8.79
C CYS A 79 -3.15 -5.08 9.02
N ARG A 80 -3.14 -5.70 10.21
CA ARG A 80 -4.21 -6.59 10.68
C ARG A 80 -4.55 -6.30 12.13
N LYS A 81 -5.83 -6.39 12.48
CA LYS A 81 -6.29 -6.28 13.86
C LYS A 81 -6.84 -7.61 14.34
N HIS A 82 -6.32 -8.11 15.46
CA HIS A 82 -6.82 -9.34 16.05
C HIS A 82 -8.30 -9.20 16.43
N GLY A 83 -9.10 -10.20 16.07
CA GLY A 83 -10.55 -10.19 16.32
C GLY A 83 -11.36 -9.23 15.42
N SER A 84 -10.76 -8.69 14.35
CA SER A 84 -11.46 -7.86 13.36
C SER A 84 -11.21 -8.39 11.94
N PRO A 85 -12.24 -8.42 11.07
CA PRO A 85 -12.06 -8.77 9.65
C PRO A 85 -11.40 -7.64 8.85
N ALA A 86 -11.15 -6.47 9.46
CA ALA A 86 -10.61 -5.32 8.76
C ALA A 86 -9.19 -5.59 8.22
N ILE A 87 -8.97 -5.22 6.97
CA ILE A 87 -7.68 -5.29 6.25
C ILE A 87 -7.28 -3.92 5.71
N ALA A 88 -5.98 -3.67 5.53
CA ALA A 88 -5.50 -2.48 4.85
C ALA A 88 -5.95 -2.48 3.37
N THR A 89 -6.31 -1.30 2.86
CA THR A 89 -6.83 -1.15 1.48
C THR A 89 -5.79 -0.69 0.48
N ASP A 90 -4.79 0.05 0.98
CA ASP A 90 -3.65 0.53 0.23
C ASP A 90 -2.42 -0.02 0.92
N ASP A 91 -1.68 -0.85 0.20
CA ASP A 91 -0.51 -1.55 0.67
C ASP A 91 0.78 -0.87 0.21
N HIS A 92 0.75 0.16 -0.64
CA HIS A 92 1.97 0.77 -1.19
C HIS A 92 2.01 2.29 -0.99
N ILE A 93 3.12 2.76 -0.42
CA ILE A 93 3.34 4.19 -0.16
C ILE A 93 4.60 4.65 -0.90
N ASP A 94 4.41 5.48 -1.92
CA ASP A 94 5.51 5.98 -2.73
C ASP A 94 6.41 6.97 -1.96
N PRO A 95 7.74 6.85 -2.07
CA PRO A 95 8.67 7.83 -1.53
C PRO A 95 8.67 9.12 -2.36
N LYS A 96 9.00 10.24 -1.71
CA LYS A 96 9.13 11.56 -2.35
C LYS A 96 10.59 12.01 -2.35
N LEU A 97 11.06 12.58 -3.45
CA LEU A 97 12.39 13.21 -3.49
C LEU A 97 12.44 14.37 -2.49
N ASN A 98 13.45 14.37 -1.63
CA ASN A 98 13.63 15.38 -0.61
C ASN A 98 14.59 16.49 -1.07
N GLY A 99 14.51 17.66 -0.43
CA GLY A 99 15.29 18.84 -0.83
C GLY A 99 16.80 18.69 -0.67
N SER A 100 17.27 17.71 0.11
CA SER A 100 18.70 17.47 0.34
C SER A 100 19.43 16.99 -0.92
N VAL A 101 18.70 16.33 -1.82
CA VAL A 101 19.20 15.87 -3.12
C VAL A 101 19.76 17.02 -3.95
N TRP A 102 19.09 18.18 -3.95
CA TRP A 102 19.56 19.33 -4.72
C TRP A 102 20.85 19.93 -4.18
N GLY A 103 21.03 19.94 -2.85
CA GLY A 103 22.28 20.35 -2.22
C GLY A 103 23.43 19.44 -2.63
N ASN A 104 23.23 18.12 -2.53
CA ASN A 104 24.26 17.15 -2.91
C ASN A 104 24.57 17.18 -4.40
N ILE A 105 23.58 17.30 -5.28
CA ILE A 105 23.80 17.44 -6.72
C ILE A 105 24.70 18.65 -7.03
N ILE A 106 24.38 19.83 -6.47
CA ILE A 106 25.12 21.06 -6.77
C ILE A 106 26.55 20.99 -6.22
N LEU A 107 26.70 20.54 -4.97
CA LEU A 107 28.00 20.53 -4.28
C LEU A 107 28.96 19.47 -4.84
N THR A 108 28.44 18.35 -5.33
CA THR A 108 29.24 17.22 -5.81
C THR A 108 29.26 17.08 -7.34
N LEU A 109 28.69 18.06 -8.06
CA LEU A 109 28.53 18.01 -9.52
C LEU A 109 27.80 16.75 -10.00
N GLY A 110 26.76 16.33 -9.27
CA GLY A 110 25.91 15.19 -9.60
C GLY A 110 26.40 13.84 -9.11
N VAL A 111 27.65 13.69 -8.65
CA VAL A 111 28.16 12.39 -8.14
C VAL A 111 27.40 11.95 -6.88
N GLY A 112 27.08 12.89 -5.99
CA GLY A 112 26.35 12.67 -4.74
C GLY A 112 24.93 12.15 -4.95
N TYR A 113 24.30 12.46 -6.10
CA TYR A 113 22.99 11.92 -6.45
C TYR A 113 22.99 10.39 -6.50
N PHE A 114 24.03 9.78 -7.07
CA PHE A 114 24.13 8.32 -7.15
C PHE A 114 24.27 7.69 -5.77
N VAL A 115 25.03 8.31 -4.88
CA VAL A 115 25.18 7.84 -3.49
C VAL A 115 23.85 7.98 -2.74
N ASP A 116 23.17 9.10 -2.87
CA ASP A 116 21.88 9.35 -2.22
C ASP A 116 20.79 8.40 -2.73
N ARG A 117 20.84 8.03 -4.02
CA ARG A 117 19.92 7.06 -4.61
C ARG A 117 20.16 5.66 -4.06
N ASN A 118 21.42 5.24 -3.99
CA ASN A 118 21.80 3.91 -3.52
C ASN A 118 21.58 3.73 -2.02
N THR A 119 21.67 4.80 -1.23
CA THR A 119 21.48 4.77 0.22
C THR A 119 20.06 5.10 0.67
N GLY A 120 19.20 5.58 -0.24
CA GLY A 120 17.86 6.07 0.07
C GLY A 120 17.83 7.44 0.76
N ALA A 121 18.97 8.09 0.97
CA ALA A 121 19.07 9.36 1.69
C ALA A 121 18.29 10.51 1.03
N GLY A 122 18.13 10.44 -0.30
CA GLY A 122 17.44 11.45 -1.11
C GLY A 122 15.91 11.33 -1.15
N PHE A 123 15.33 10.37 -0.45
CA PHE A 123 13.91 10.04 -0.53
C PHE A 123 13.28 10.08 0.85
N ASP A 124 12.09 10.66 1.01
CA ASP A 124 11.35 10.62 2.28
C ASP A 124 9.98 9.98 2.05
N TYR A 125 9.56 9.12 2.98
CA TYR A 125 8.18 8.66 3.06
C TYR A 125 7.32 9.73 3.76
N PRO A 126 5.97 9.68 3.69
CA PRO A 126 5.13 10.55 4.49
C PRO A 126 5.43 10.39 5.99
N SER A 127 5.51 11.49 6.74
CA SER A 127 5.78 11.46 8.17
C SER A 127 4.63 10.87 9.00
N ILE A 128 3.43 10.86 8.43
CA ILE A 128 2.22 10.27 8.99
C ILE A 128 1.65 9.31 7.95
N LEU A 129 1.66 8.01 8.26
CA LEU A 129 1.08 6.95 7.46
C LEU A 129 -0.33 6.68 8.00
N THR A 130 -1.34 7.19 7.29
CA THR A 130 -2.75 6.94 7.61
C THR A 130 -3.25 5.80 6.76
N ILE A 131 -3.42 4.63 7.37
CA ILE A 131 -3.76 3.40 6.69
C ILE A 131 -5.27 3.20 6.83
N VAL A 132 -5.97 3.26 5.70
CA VAL A 132 -7.40 3.00 5.68
C VAL A 132 -7.60 1.49 5.75
N MET A 133 -8.39 1.08 6.73
CA MET A 133 -8.80 -0.30 6.92
C MET A 133 -10.25 -0.46 6.48
N GLN A 134 -10.56 -1.59 5.86
CA GLN A 134 -11.90 -1.94 5.41
C GLN A 134 -12.23 -3.39 5.72
N ASP A 135 -13.50 -3.65 5.98
CA ASP A 135 -14.02 -5.02 6.12
C ASP A 135 -14.36 -5.56 4.72
N PRO A 136 -13.67 -6.62 4.24
CA PRO A 136 -13.90 -7.17 2.91
C PRO A 136 -15.35 -7.65 2.72
N ALA A 137 -16.04 -8.06 3.79
CA ALA A 137 -17.45 -8.46 3.72
C ALA A 137 -18.39 -7.27 3.43
N ARG A 138 -17.98 -6.04 3.76
CA ARG A 138 -18.73 -4.81 3.45
C ARG A 138 -18.46 -4.29 2.04
N LEU A 139 -17.32 -4.66 1.44
CA LEU A 139 -17.01 -4.35 0.05
C LEU A 139 -17.62 -5.34 -0.93
N ALA A 140 -17.90 -6.56 -0.47
CA ALA A 140 -18.66 -7.49 -1.27
C ALA A 140 -20.01 -6.86 -1.64
N PRO A 141 -20.40 -6.87 -2.92
CA PRO A 141 -21.77 -6.56 -3.30
C PRO A 141 -22.71 -7.39 -2.40
N PRO A 142 -23.85 -6.83 -1.93
CA PRO A 142 -24.85 -7.63 -1.25
C PRO A 142 -25.08 -8.89 -2.09
N PRO A 143 -25.06 -10.10 -1.51
CA PRO A 143 -25.36 -11.30 -2.29
C PRO A 143 -26.64 -11.00 -3.03
N ALA A 144 -26.57 -11.01 -4.37
CA ALA A 144 -27.69 -10.65 -5.21
C ALA A 144 -28.89 -11.35 -4.61
N ALA A 145 -29.88 -10.58 -4.15
CA ALA A 145 -31.09 -11.14 -3.60
C ALA A 145 -31.48 -12.21 -4.61
N ILE A 146 -31.49 -13.46 -4.17
CA ILE A 146 -32.00 -14.54 -5.00
C ILE A 146 -33.45 -14.10 -5.17
N SER A 147 -33.73 -13.41 -6.26
CA SER A 147 -35.05 -13.27 -6.82
C SER A 147 -35.42 -14.72 -7.07
N ALA A 148 -35.96 -15.36 -6.04
CA ALA A 148 -36.77 -16.53 -6.18
C ALA A 148 -37.93 -16.03 -7.02
N SER A 149 -37.74 -16.03 -8.34
CA SER A 149 -38.80 -16.38 -9.25
C SER A 149 -39.26 -17.74 -8.74
N LEU A 150 -40.25 -17.75 -7.86
CA LEU A 150 -41.15 -18.88 -7.76
C LEU A 150 -41.47 -19.24 -9.22
N PRO A 151 -41.25 -20.49 -9.66
CA PRO A 151 -41.71 -20.88 -10.97
C PRO A 151 -43.18 -20.52 -11.04
N ALA A 152 -43.55 -19.76 -12.07
CA ALA A 152 -44.93 -19.36 -12.30
C ALA A 152 -45.82 -20.62 -12.19
N PRO A 153 -47.00 -20.54 -11.54
CA PRO A 153 -47.89 -21.69 -11.50
C PRO A 153 -48.11 -22.17 -12.93
N ALA A 154 -47.74 -23.42 -13.19
CA ALA A 154 -47.92 -24.04 -14.49
C ALA A 154 -49.38 -23.86 -14.90
N VAL A 155 -49.60 -23.12 -15.99
CA VAL A 155 -50.90 -23.08 -16.64
C VAL A 155 -51.22 -24.54 -17.00
N PRO A 156 -52.33 -25.13 -16.53
CA PRO A 156 -52.67 -26.49 -16.91
C PRO A 156 -52.84 -26.51 -18.42
N GLU A 157 -51.91 -27.18 -19.10
CA GLU A 157 -51.97 -27.46 -20.51
C GLU A 157 -53.31 -28.15 -20.78
N ALA A 158 -54.13 -27.52 -21.61
CA ALA A 158 -55.43 -28.04 -21.97
C ALA A 158 -55.24 -29.45 -22.54
N VAL A 159 -55.72 -30.46 -21.79
CA VAL A 159 -55.68 -31.86 -22.19
C VAL A 159 -56.44 -32.00 -23.51
N VAL A 160 -55.71 -32.09 -24.62
CA VAL A 160 -56.25 -32.50 -25.91
C VAL A 160 -56.65 -33.96 -25.76
N GLN A 161 -57.95 -34.23 -25.63
CA GLN A 161 -58.46 -35.59 -25.55
C GLN A 161 -58.23 -36.30 -26.89
N PRO A 162 -57.59 -37.48 -26.90
CA PRO A 162 -57.53 -38.33 -28.10
C PRO A 162 -58.93 -38.84 -28.46
N LYS A 163 -59.30 -38.68 -29.74
CA LYS A 163 -60.52 -39.23 -30.32
C LYS A 163 -60.54 -40.76 -30.16
N VAL A 164 -61.44 -41.26 -29.32
CA VAL A 164 -61.67 -42.69 -29.05
C VAL A 164 -62.22 -43.37 -30.30
N ALA A 165 -61.52 -44.41 -30.79
CA ALA A 165 -62.04 -45.32 -31.82
C ALA A 165 -62.95 -46.38 -31.16
N PRO A 166 -64.04 -46.80 -31.82
CA PRO A 166 -65.00 -47.74 -31.24
C PRO A 166 -64.43 -49.16 -31.13
N SER A 167 -64.59 -49.74 -29.93
CA SER A 167 -64.15 -51.10 -29.57
C SER A 167 -64.89 -52.19 -30.37
N PRO A 168 -64.22 -53.31 -30.73
CA PRO A 168 -64.89 -54.49 -31.25
C PRO A 168 -65.61 -55.28 -30.14
N LEU A 169 -66.75 -55.85 -30.48
CA LEU A 169 -67.61 -56.65 -29.60
C LEU A 169 -66.91 -57.91 -29.06
N PRO A 170 -67.22 -58.35 -27.83
CA PRO A 170 -66.59 -59.51 -27.21
C PRO A 170 -67.19 -60.83 -27.72
N ASN A 171 -66.30 -61.76 -28.10
CA ASN A 171 -66.66 -63.15 -28.33
C ASN A 171 -66.59 -63.93 -27.03
N SER A 172 -67.50 -64.87 -26.92
CA SER A 172 -68.02 -65.46 -25.70
C SER A 172 -67.50 -66.87 -25.45
N VAL A 173 -67.36 -67.22 -24.16
CA VAL A 173 -67.41 -68.59 -23.57
C VAL A 173 -66.13 -69.43 -23.88
N VAL A 174 -65.64 -70.42 -23.12
CA VAL A 174 -66.23 -71.46 -22.26
C VAL A 174 -65.08 -72.09 -21.43
N TYR A 175 -65.31 -72.18 -20.11
CA TYR A 175 -64.68 -73.02 -19.05
C TYR A 175 -63.16 -72.94 -18.81
#